data_AF-A0A0F9S0Z4-F1
#
_entry.id   AF-A0A0F9S0Z4-F1
#
_cell.length_a   1.000
_cell.length_b   1.000
_cell.length_c   1.000
_cell.angle_alpha   90.00
_cell.angle_beta   90.00
_cell.angle_gamma   90.00
#
_symmetry.space_group_name_H-M   'P 1'
#
loop_
_entity.id
_entity.type
_entity.pdbx_description
1 polymer ?
#
loop_
_entity_poly.entity_id
_entity_poly.type
_entity_poly.pdbx_seq_one_letter_code
_entity_poly.pdbx_strand_id
1 'polypeptide(L)'
;MTESFDFNDLTLIEIPVSIAGNNYVLREADEETAALYNNARIKGVPIKDSEVVGIPEDIGGMQSLLVSRCLFPLDSEGKPHPNPVHRNTVMKWPSRIVKPLFIKVKEISDLDDKEDLKSLREQQSTISKKIEKLENEEEEEKNS
;
A
#
# COMPACT_ATOMS: atom_id res chain seq x y z
N MET A 1 -34.02 5.69 14.08
CA MET A 1 -33.99 5.06 12.75
C MET A 1 -32.82 4.10 12.77
N THR A 2 -33.07 2.81 12.61
CA THR A 2 -32.01 1.79 12.59
C THR A 2 -31.52 1.71 11.15
N GLU A 3 -30.28 2.13 10.91
CA GLU A 3 -29.62 1.88 9.63
C GLU A 3 -29.38 0.37 9.51
N SER A 4 -29.81 -0.23 8.40
CA SER A 4 -29.54 -1.62 8.06
C SER A 4 -28.38 -1.69 7.07
N PHE A 5 -27.39 -2.52 7.37
CA PHE A 5 -26.31 -2.84 6.45
C PHE A 5 -26.74 -4.00 5.55
N ASP A 6 -26.58 -3.85 4.23
CA ASP A 6 -26.87 -4.89 3.24
C ASP A 6 -25.55 -5.44 2.66
N PHE A 7 -25.35 -6.75 2.75
CA PHE A 7 -24.17 -7.48 2.26
C PHE A 7 -24.58 -8.64 1.34
N ASN A 8 -25.53 -8.38 0.43
CA ASN A 8 -26.02 -9.38 -0.52
C ASN A 8 -25.00 -9.83 -1.59
N ASP A 9 -23.86 -9.14 -1.72
CA ASP A 9 -22.77 -9.52 -2.63
C ASP A 9 -21.44 -9.60 -1.88
N LEU A 10 -20.78 -10.76 -1.99
CA LEU A 10 -19.47 -11.06 -1.42
C LEU A 10 -18.44 -11.38 -2.51
N THR A 11 -18.78 -11.09 -3.77
CA THR A 11 -17.91 -11.36 -4.92
C THR A 11 -16.77 -10.35 -4.93
N LEU A 12 -15.54 -10.86 -4.92
CA LEU A 12 -14.35 -10.02 -4.97
C LEU A 12 -14.24 -9.33 -6.33
N ILE A 13 -13.84 -8.06 -6.31
CA ILE A 13 -13.58 -7.30 -7.54
C ILE A 13 -12.38 -7.90 -8.27
N GLU A 14 -12.52 -8.09 -9.59
CA GLU A 14 -11.47 -8.66 -10.46
C GLU A 14 -11.19 -7.75 -11.67
N ILE A 15 -9.91 -7.48 -11.93
CA ILE A 15 -9.44 -6.66 -13.05
C ILE A 15 -8.45 -7.48 -13.89
N PRO A 16 -8.71 -7.70 -15.19
CA PRO A 16 -7.75 -8.38 -16.06
C PRO A 16 -6.51 -7.51 -16.29
N VAL A 17 -5.33 -8.14 -16.25
CA VAL A 17 -4.03 -7.48 -16.43
C VAL A 17 -3.15 -8.31 -17.38
N SER A 18 -2.50 -7.67 -18.35
CA SER A 18 -1.49 -8.32 -19.20
C SER A 18 -0.10 -7.78 -18.89
N ILE A 19 0.85 -8.67 -18.60
CA ILE A 19 2.23 -8.32 -18.26
C ILE A 19 3.17 -9.16 -19.12
N ALA A 20 3.89 -8.49 -20.03
CA ALA A 20 4.85 -9.13 -20.94
C ALA A 20 4.27 -10.34 -21.70
N GLY A 21 3.01 -10.22 -22.17
CA GLY A 21 2.31 -11.25 -22.93
C GLY A 21 1.69 -12.38 -22.09
N ASN A 22 1.85 -12.36 -20.77
CA ASN A 22 1.15 -13.26 -19.86
C ASN A 22 -0.11 -12.59 -19.30
N ASN A 23 -1.18 -13.37 -19.15
CA ASN A 23 -2.46 -12.89 -18.66
C ASN A 23 -2.63 -13.21 -17.17
N TYR A 24 -3.12 -12.22 -16.44
CA TYR A 24 -3.37 -12.28 -15.02
C TYR A 24 -4.73 -11.66 -14.71
N VAL A 25 -5.24 -11.92 -13.51
CA VAL A 25 -6.29 -11.14 -12.88
C VAL A 25 -5.76 -10.54 -11.59
N LEU A 26 -6.02 -9.26 -11.40
CA LEU A 26 -5.81 -8.55 -10.16
C LEU A 26 -7.12 -8.57 -9.38
N ARG A 27 -7.11 -9.18 -8.21
CA ARG A 27 -8.27 -9.39 -7.36
C ARG A 27 -8.18 -8.51 -6.12
N GLU A 28 -9.33 -8.05 -5.65
CA GLU A 28 -9.49 -7.41 -4.35
C GLU A 28 -8.85 -8.23 -3.22
N ALA A 29 -8.26 -7.53 -2.25
CA ALA A 29 -7.72 -8.16 -1.06
C ALA A 29 -8.88 -8.65 -0.16
N ASP A 30 -8.85 -9.93 0.18
CA ASP A 30 -9.69 -10.44 1.27
C ASP A 30 -9.21 -9.91 2.63
N GLU A 31 -10.02 -10.11 3.66
CA GLU A 31 -9.72 -9.61 5.02
C GLU A 31 -8.39 -10.18 5.56
N GLU A 32 -8.04 -11.44 5.21
CA GLU A 32 -6.75 -12.02 5.60
C GLU A 32 -5.58 -11.24 4.96
N THR A 33 -5.67 -10.97 3.67
CA THR A 33 -4.64 -10.23 2.92
C THR A 33 -4.56 -8.78 3.40
N ALA A 34 -5.70 -8.13 3.63
CA ALA A 34 -5.79 -6.78 4.18
C ALA A 34 -5.12 -6.70 5.57
N ALA A 35 -5.43 -7.65 6.47
CA ALA A 35 -4.83 -7.72 7.78
C ALA A 35 -3.31 -7.94 7.70
N LEU A 36 -2.83 -8.84 6.83
CA LEU A 36 -1.41 -9.07 6.62
C LEU A 36 -0.69 -7.81 6.12
N TYR A 37 -1.29 -7.10 5.17
CA TYR A 37 -0.75 -5.85 4.64
C TYR A 37 -0.70 -4.77 5.73
N ASN A 38 -1.79 -4.56 6.47
CA ASN A 38 -1.85 -3.58 7.55
C ASN A 38 -0.86 -3.88 8.68
N ASN A 39 -0.72 -5.15 9.05
CA ASN A 39 0.27 -5.58 10.04
C ASN A 39 1.71 -5.34 9.56
N ALA A 40 2.00 -5.62 8.29
CA ALA A 40 3.31 -5.31 7.71
C ALA A 40 3.57 -3.80 7.68
N ARG A 41 2.55 -3.01 7.33
CA ARG A 41 2.60 -1.55 7.32
C ARG A 41 2.91 -0.96 8.68
N ILE A 42 2.20 -1.40 9.73
CA ILE A 42 2.41 -0.94 11.11
C ILE A 42 3.79 -1.33 11.63
N LYS A 43 4.22 -2.58 11.39
CA LYS A 43 5.57 -3.06 11.79
C LYS A 43 6.70 -2.29 11.13
N GLY A 44 6.47 -1.77 9.93
CA GLY A 44 7.44 -0.96 9.22
C GLY A 44 7.68 0.40 9.85
N VAL A 45 6.74 0.95 10.63
CA VAL A 45 6.82 2.33 11.16
C VAL A 45 7.85 2.39 12.28
N PRO A 46 9.02 3.04 12.08
CA PRO A 46 9.96 3.24 13.17
C PRO A 46 9.33 4.20 14.18
N ILE A 47 9.21 3.74 15.44
CA ILE A 47 8.83 4.57 16.59
C ILE A 47 10.09 4.75 17.43
N LYS A 48 10.48 6.00 17.67
CA LYS A 48 11.56 6.36 18.60
C LYS A 48 11.04 7.43 19.53
N ASP A 49 11.24 7.25 20.84
CA ASP A 49 10.87 8.21 21.87
C ASP A 49 9.38 8.65 21.83
N SER A 50 8.47 7.70 21.55
CA SER A 50 7.02 7.92 21.40
C SER A 50 6.59 8.81 20.21
N GLU A 51 7.49 9.09 19.27
CA GLU A 51 7.20 9.80 18.03
C GLU A 51 7.46 8.90 16.81
N VAL A 52 6.64 9.05 15.78
CA VAL A 52 6.79 8.36 14.48
C VAL A 52 7.93 9.04 13.70
N VAL A 53 9.04 8.35 13.51
CA VAL A 53 10.30 8.99 13.06
C VAL A 53 10.46 9.06 11.54
N GLY A 54 9.60 8.39 10.76
CA GLY A 54 9.67 8.44 9.31
C GLY A 54 8.86 7.37 8.60
N ILE A 55 8.77 7.49 7.28
CA ILE A 55 8.17 6.49 6.40
C ILE A 55 9.15 5.30 6.33
N PRO A 56 8.69 4.04 6.49
CA PRO A 56 9.56 2.86 6.50
C PRO A 56 10.43 2.78 5.24
N GLU A 57 11.70 2.40 5.37
CA GLU A 57 12.59 2.17 4.21
C GLU A 57 12.16 0.94 3.36
N ASP A 58 11.36 0.00 3.92
CA ASP A 58 10.91 -1.21 3.22
C ASP A 58 9.51 -1.09 2.58
N ILE A 59 9.24 0.02 1.89
CA ILE A 59 8.01 0.14 1.06
C ILE A 59 8.01 -0.92 -0.04
N GLY A 60 9.18 -1.27 -0.59
CA GLY A 60 9.31 -2.23 -1.70
C GLY A 60 8.86 -3.64 -1.32
N GLY A 61 9.18 -4.10 -0.11
CA GLY A 61 8.74 -5.38 0.41
C GLY A 61 7.22 -5.45 0.60
N MET A 62 6.59 -4.38 1.06
CA MET A 62 5.14 -4.31 1.30
C MET A 62 4.34 -4.24 0.01
N GLN A 63 4.77 -3.44 -0.97
CA GLN A 63 4.13 -3.36 -2.29
C GLN A 63 4.11 -4.74 -2.96
N SER A 64 5.26 -5.41 -2.96
CA SER A 64 5.39 -6.74 -3.56
C SER A 64 4.57 -7.79 -2.81
N LEU A 65 4.42 -7.66 -1.48
CA LEU A 65 3.58 -8.54 -0.68
C LEU A 65 2.12 -8.44 -1.10
N LEU A 66 1.54 -7.23 -1.09
CA LEU A 66 0.14 -7.03 -1.41
C LEU A 66 -0.17 -7.47 -2.85
N VAL A 67 0.64 -7.03 -3.83
CA VAL A 67 0.48 -7.43 -5.23
C VAL A 67 0.59 -8.95 -5.39
N SER A 68 1.52 -9.62 -4.70
CA SER A 68 1.69 -11.08 -4.78
C SER A 68 0.54 -11.89 -4.19
N ARG A 69 -0.28 -11.29 -3.33
CA ARG A 69 -1.46 -11.95 -2.76
C ARG A 69 -2.71 -11.74 -3.62
N CYS A 70 -2.74 -10.62 -4.35
CA CYS A 70 -3.88 -10.19 -5.15
C CYS A 70 -3.73 -10.48 -6.65
N LEU A 71 -2.57 -10.91 -7.14
CA LEU A 71 -2.35 -11.17 -8.57
C LEU A 71 -2.34 -12.67 -8.85
N PHE A 72 -3.25 -13.13 -9.72
CA PHE A 72 -3.41 -14.55 -10.06
C PHE A 72 -3.15 -14.75 -11.56
N PRO A 73 -2.32 -15.73 -11.96
CA PRO A 73 -2.15 -16.05 -13.37
C PRO A 73 -3.43 -16.68 -13.92
N LEU A 74 -3.75 -16.37 -15.18
CA LEU A 74 -4.86 -16.99 -15.91
C LEU A 74 -4.34 -18.22 -16.68
N ASP A 75 -5.13 -19.29 -16.69
CA ASP A 75 -4.87 -20.46 -17.53
C ASP A 75 -5.26 -20.21 -19.01
N SER A 76 -5.10 -21.23 -19.86
CA SER A 76 -5.46 -21.15 -21.28
C SER A 76 -6.95 -20.96 -21.55
N GLU A 77 -7.81 -21.22 -20.56
CA GLU A 77 -9.26 -21.02 -20.62
C GLU A 77 -9.65 -19.64 -20.05
N GLY A 78 -8.70 -18.85 -19.57
CA GLY A 78 -8.93 -17.54 -18.96
C GLY A 78 -9.40 -17.62 -17.50
N LYS A 79 -9.26 -18.77 -16.83
CA LYS A 79 -9.64 -18.94 -15.42
C LYS A 79 -8.46 -18.60 -14.50
N PRO A 80 -8.72 -17.95 -13.35
CA PRO A 80 -7.70 -17.68 -12.36
C PRO A 80 -7.17 -18.98 -11.75
N HIS A 81 -5.85 -19.11 -11.72
CA HIS A 81 -5.20 -20.17 -10.97
C HIS A 81 -5.49 -20.01 -9.46
N PRO A 82 -5.64 -21.08 -8.66
CA PRO A 82 -5.95 -20.96 -7.23
C PRO A 82 -4.80 -20.32 -6.42
N ASN A 83 -3.56 -20.50 -6.88
CA ASN A 83 -2.40 -19.91 -6.23
C ASN A 83 -2.02 -18.58 -6.89
N PRO A 84 -1.81 -17.51 -6.12
CA PRO A 84 -1.38 -16.24 -6.67
C PRO A 84 0.10 -16.25 -7.05
N VAL A 85 0.55 -15.20 -7.73
CA VAL A 85 1.94 -15.03 -8.18
C VAL A 85 2.87 -14.95 -6.96
N HIS A 86 3.91 -15.79 -6.93
CA HIS A 86 4.85 -15.82 -5.81
C HIS A 86 5.54 -14.45 -5.58
N ARG A 87 5.64 -14.00 -4.32
CA ARG A 87 6.23 -12.70 -3.95
C ARG A 87 7.62 -12.45 -4.54
N ASN A 88 8.50 -13.46 -4.50
CA ASN A 88 9.85 -13.35 -5.08
C ASN A 88 9.85 -13.06 -6.59
N THR A 89 8.79 -13.43 -7.32
CA THR A 89 8.62 -13.08 -8.72
C THR A 89 8.28 -11.60 -8.87
N VAL A 90 7.31 -11.11 -8.07
CA VAL A 90 6.91 -9.70 -8.08
C VAL A 90 8.06 -8.78 -7.67
N MET A 91 8.87 -9.17 -6.68
CA MET A 91 10.06 -8.38 -6.25
C MET A 91 11.12 -8.22 -7.34
N LYS A 92 11.16 -9.11 -8.34
CA LYS A 92 12.09 -9.02 -9.47
C LYS A 92 11.56 -8.15 -10.61
N TRP A 93 10.29 -7.72 -10.54
CA TRP A 93 9.70 -6.89 -11.58
C TRP A 93 10.13 -5.43 -11.45
N PRO A 94 10.24 -4.71 -12.57
CA PRO A 94 10.51 -3.28 -12.55
C PRO A 94 9.44 -2.52 -11.74
N SER A 95 9.85 -1.48 -11.00
CA SER A 95 8.92 -0.67 -10.20
C SER A 95 7.79 -0.03 -11.03
N ARG A 96 8.02 0.23 -12.32
CA ARG A 96 6.99 0.71 -13.26
C ARG A 96 5.83 -0.27 -13.49
N ILE A 97 6.02 -1.55 -13.12
CA ILE A 97 4.97 -2.59 -13.15
C ILE A 97 4.35 -2.74 -11.77
N VAL A 98 5.18 -2.85 -10.72
CA VAL A 98 4.68 -3.14 -9.37
C VAL A 98 3.89 -1.96 -8.79
N LYS A 99 4.35 -0.71 -8.99
CA LYS A 99 3.69 0.49 -8.42
C LYS A 99 2.25 0.67 -8.93
N PRO A 100 1.95 0.64 -10.24
CA PRO A 100 0.57 0.74 -10.72
C PRO A 100 -0.34 -0.39 -10.21
N LEU A 101 0.16 -1.63 -10.17
CA LEU A 101 -0.61 -2.76 -9.63
C LEU A 101 -0.93 -2.56 -8.16
N PHE A 102 0.06 -2.14 -7.37
CA PHE A 102 -0.12 -1.86 -5.95
C PHE A 102 -1.18 -0.77 -5.71
N ILE A 103 -1.09 0.36 -6.42
CA ILE A 103 -2.09 1.44 -6.33
C ILE A 103 -3.48 0.89 -6.67
N LYS A 104 -3.59 0.09 -7.74
CA LYS A 104 -4.88 -0.44 -8.16
C LYS A 104 -5.47 -1.44 -7.16
N VAL A 105 -4.65 -2.30 -6.56
CA VAL A 105 -5.12 -3.20 -5.48
C VAL A 105 -5.64 -2.39 -4.30
N LYS A 106 -4.92 -1.35 -3.87
CA LYS A 106 -5.38 -0.50 -2.77
C LYS A 106 -6.71 0.15 -3.07
N GLU A 107 -6.87 0.68 -4.28
CA GLU A 107 -8.11 1.32 -4.73
C GLU A 107 -9.29 0.35 -4.69
N ILE A 108 -9.16 -0.84 -5.28
CA ILE A 108 -10.26 -1.82 -5.33
C ILE A 108 -10.55 -2.49 -3.99
N SER A 109 -9.61 -2.43 -3.04
CA SER A 109 -9.76 -3.04 -1.71
C SER A 109 -10.06 -2.02 -0.61
N ASP A 110 -10.30 -0.75 -0.97
CA ASP A 110 -10.44 0.38 -0.05
C ASP A 110 -9.33 0.46 1.03
N LEU A 111 -8.12 0.02 0.68
CA LEU A 111 -6.92 0.05 1.53
C LEU A 111 -6.14 1.37 1.39
N ASP A 112 -6.67 2.31 0.61
CA ASP A 112 -6.10 3.65 0.61
C ASP A 112 -6.31 4.32 1.96
N ASP A 113 -5.23 4.90 2.46
CA ASP A 113 -5.29 5.81 3.58
C ASP A 113 -6.02 7.04 3.04
N LYS A 114 -7.35 7.06 3.15
CA LYS A 114 -8.14 8.24 2.86
C LYS A 114 -7.61 9.33 3.79
N GLU A 115 -6.76 10.20 3.26
CA GLU A 115 -6.24 11.33 3.98
C GLU A 115 -7.43 12.23 4.31
N ASP A 116 -7.90 12.13 5.54
CA ASP A 116 -8.88 13.08 6.04
C ASP A 116 -8.20 14.44 6.27
N LEU A 117 -9.00 15.50 6.25
CA LEU A 117 -8.54 16.89 6.40
C LEU A 117 -7.77 17.09 7.72
N LYS A 118 -7.99 16.23 8.72
CA LYS A 118 -7.31 16.28 10.02
C LYS A 118 -5.88 15.73 9.91
N SER A 119 -5.70 14.58 9.26
CA SER A 119 -4.39 13.95 9.02
C SER A 119 -3.48 14.88 8.20
N LEU A 120 -4.02 15.56 7.19
CA LEU A 120 -3.29 16.54 6.38
C LEU A 120 -2.83 17.75 7.20
N ARG A 121 -3.66 18.23 8.14
CA ARG A 121 -3.30 19.33 9.03
C ARG A 121 -2.24 18.94 10.05
N GLU A 122 -2.28 17.70 10.57
CA GLU A 122 -1.25 17.17 11.47
C GLU A 122 0.10 17.01 10.76
N GLN A 123 0.09 16.53 9.51
CA GLN A 123 1.28 16.51 8.66
C GLN A 123 1.83 17.91 8.41
N GLN A 124 0.97 18.89 8.08
CA GLN A 124 1.37 20.28 7.87
C GLN A 124 2.07 20.86 9.10
N SER A 125 1.50 20.67 10.28
CA SER A 125 2.11 21.15 11.53
C SER A 125 3.48 20.51 11.80
N THR A 126 3.61 19.21 11.55
CA THR A 126 4.87 18.49 11.74
C THR A 126 5.95 18.97 10.77
N ILE A 127 5.59 19.19 9.51
CA ILE A 127 6.51 19.72 8.48
C ILE A 127 6.96 21.13 8.84
N SER A 128 6.04 22.02 9.25
CA SER A 128 6.40 23.39 9.67
C SER A 128 7.39 23.40 10.84
N LYS A 129 7.20 22.54 11.85
CA LYS A 129 8.15 22.41 12.96
C LYS A 129 9.53 21.91 12.52
N LYS A 130 9.58 20.99 11.56
CA LYS A 130 10.86 20.51 11.00
C LYS A 130 11.58 21.60 10.20
N ILE A 131 10.84 22.41 9.45
CA ILE A 131 11.41 23.55 8.71
C ILE A 131 12.01 24.55 9.70
N GLU A 132 11.25 24.96 10.73
CA GLU A 132 11.73 25.90 11.75
C GLU A 132 12.99 25.37 12.47
N LYS A 133 13.02 24.07 12.76
CA LYS A 133 14.19 23.42 13.36
C LYS A 133 15.42 23.49 12.43
N LEU A 134 15.25 23.19 11.16
CA LEU A 134 16.33 23.25 10.16
C LEU A 134 16.81 24.69 9.91
N GLU A 135 15.90 25.66 9.91
CA GLU A 135 16.24 27.09 9.78
C GLU A 135 17.10 27.56 10.96
N ASN A 136 16.73 27.18 12.19
CA ASN A 136 17.53 27.49 13.39
C ASN A 136 18.90 26.81 13.38
N GLU A 137 18.99 25.55 12.96
CA GLU A 137 20.26 24.82 12.82
C GLU A 137 21.18 25.48 11.76
N GLU A 138 20.63 25.93 10.63
CA GLU A 138 21.39 26.68 9.61
C GLU A 138 21.87 28.07 10.11
N GLU A 139 21.10 28.75 10.96
CA GLU A 139 21.49 30.04 11.53
C GLU A 139 22.57 29.89 12.61
N GLU A 140 22.54 28.81 13.40
CA GLU A 140 23.59 28.48 14.36
C GLU A 140 24.92 28.13 13.65
N GLU A 141 24.87 27.40 12.53
CA GLU A 141 26.06 27.09 11.72
C GLU A 141 26.67 28.31 11.03
N LYS A 142 25.87 29.32 10.66
CA LYS A 142 26.37 30.57 10.03
C LYS A 142 26.97 31.56 11.03
N ASN A 143 26.69 31.40 12.32
CA ASN A 143 27.16 32.28 13.40
C ASN A 143 28.31 31.68 14.25
N SER A 144 28.78 30.47 13.92
CA SER A 144 30.07 29.89 14.38
C SER A 144 31.20 30.13 13.39
#